data_AF-A0A5Q8CAL5-F1
#
_entry.id   AF-A0A5Q8CAL5-F1
#
_cell.length_a   1.000
_cell.length_b   1.000
_cell.length_c   1.000
_cell.angle_alpha   90.00
_cell.angle_beta   90.00
_cell.angle_gamma   90.00
#
_symmetry.space_group_name_H-M   'P 1'
#
loop_
_entity.id
_entity.type
_entity.pdbx_description
1 polymer ?
#
loop_
_entity_poly.entity_id
_entity_poly.type
_entity_poly.pdbx_seq_one_letter_code
_entity_poly.pdbx_strand_id
1 'polypeptide(L)'
;NQRDQGLKFELLIPVTSIEKPTACLSFNCHQDHFGQTWGLKFADGEFCHSACVGFGLERVALALFRHHGPDTEAWPAAVRDVLWSV
;
A
#
# COMPACT_ATOMS: atom_id res chain seq x y z
N ASN A 1 16.63 0.59 -10.53
CA ASN A 1 15.81 1.05 -9.37
C ASN A 1 14.83 -0.07 -9.00
N GLN A 2 14.35 -0.20 -7.75
CA GLN A 2 13.36 -1.22 -7.33
C GLN A 2 12.13 -1.30 -8.26
N ARG A 3 11.73 -0.18 -8.87
CA ARG A 3 10.67 -0.14 -9.89
C ARG A 3 11.02 -0.91 -11.17
N ASP A 4 12.26 -0.84 -11.65
CA ASP A 4 12.69 -1.51 -12.89
C ASP A 4 12.78 -3.04 -12.74
N GLN A 5 12.93 -3.51 -11.50
CA GLN A 5 12.98 -4.93 -11.15
C GLN A 5 11.59 -5.47 -10.74
N GLY A 6 10.54 -4.66 -10.83
CA GLY A 6 9.19 -5.06 -10.38
C GLY A 6 9.10 -5.38 -8.89
N LEU A 7 10.01 -4.83 -8.07
CA LEU A 7 10.06 -5.11 -6.63
C LEU A 7 9.20 -4.15 -5.82
N LYS A 8 8.67 -3.11 -6.46
CA LYS A 8 7.75 -2.16 -5.86
C LYS A 8 6.47 -2.09 -6.67
N PHE A 9 5.36 -2.43 -6.03
CA PHE A 9 4.02 -2.25 -6.55
C PHE A 9 3.29 -1.16 -5.76
N GLU A 10 2.47 -0.37 -6.44
CA GLU A 10 1.72 0.73 -5.82
C GLU A 10 0.24 0.63 -6.23
N LEU A 11 -0.68 0.84 -5.27
CA LEU A 11 -2.08 1.08 -5.58
C LEU A 11 -2.26 2.58 -5.83
N LEU A 12 -2.49 2.94 -7.10
CA LEU A 12 -2.62 4.32 -7.54
C LEU A 12 -4.09 4.72 -7.61
N ILE A 13 -4.45 5.78 -6.88
CA ILE A 13 -5.82 6.33 -6.86
C ILE A 13 -5.80 7.78 -7.37
N PRO A 14 -6.67 8.15 -8.33
CA PRO A 14 -6.84 9.53 -8.79
C PRO A 14 -7.43 10.48 -7.73
N VAL A 15 -6.62 10.92 -6.78
CA VAL A 15 -7.06 11.84 -5.71
C VAL A 15 -7.13 13.30 -6.23
N THR A 16 -5.99 13.89 -6.58
CA THR A 16 -5.91 15.28 -7.06
C THR A 16 -5.83 15.39 -8.58
N SER A 17 -5.41 14.32 -9.27
CA SER A 17 -5.23 14.27 -10.71
C SER A 17 -5.45 12.85 -11.24
N ILE A 18 -6.03 12.76 -12.44
CA ILE A 18 -6.16 11.49 -13.18
C ILE A 18 -4.83 11.14 -13.84
N GLU A 19 -4.13 12.12 -14.42
CA GLU A 19 -2.85 11.92 -15.11
C GLU A 19 -1.70 11.62 -14.15
N LYS A 20 -1.78 12.13 -12.92
CA LYS A 20 -0.79 11.93 -11.86
C LYS A 20 -1.48 11.37 -10.62
N PRO A 21 -1.86 10.08 -10.61
CA PRO A 21 -2.55 9.49 -9.49
C PRO A 21 -1.64 9.37 -8.27
N THR A 22 -2.25 9.24 -7.09
CA THR A 22 -1.56 9.15 -5.80
C THR A 22 -1.41 7.71 -5.37
N ALA A 23 -0.19 7.29 -5.00
CA ALA A 23 0.03 5.99 -4.38
C ALA A 23 -0.54 5.96 -2.95
N CYS A 24 -1.64 5.25 -2.74
CA CYS A 24 -2.26 5.11 -1.42
C CYS A 24 -1.72 3.89 -0.65
N LEU A 25 -1.23 2.87 -1.37
CA LEU A 25 -0.60 1.68 -0.79
C LEU A 25 0.65 1.32 -1.59
N SER A 26 1.57 0.59 -0.96
CA SER A 26 2.67 -0.05 -1.67
C SER A 26 3.03 -1.42 -1.12
N PHE A 27 3.49 -2.31 -2.00
CA PHE A 27 4.17 -3.55 -1.65
C PHE A 27 5.63 -3.43 -2.09
N ASN A 28 6.56 -3.69 -1.19
CA ASN A 28 8.00 -3.58 -1.46
C ASN A 28 8.67 -4.90 -1.12
N CYS A 29 9.22 -5.58 -2.12
CA CYS A 29 10.06 -6.76 -1.96
C CYS A 29 11.53 -6.31 -1.85
N HIS A 30 12.12 -6.50 -0.68
CA HIS A 30 13.51 -6.09 -0.41
C HIS A 30 14.51 -7.21 -0.73
N GLN A 31 14.01 -8.38 -1.14
CA GLN A 31 14.81 -9.60 -1.30
C GLN A 31 15.66 -9.82 -0.04
N ASP A 32 16.92 -10.21 -0.21
CA ASP A 32 17.87 -10.48 0.85
C ASP A 32 18.60 -9.24 1.37
N HIS A 33 18.29 -8.03 0.89
CA HIS A 33 18.99 -6.80 1.28
C HIS A 33 19.04 -6.62 2.81
N PHE A 34 17.89 -6.78 3.50
CA PHE A 34 17.84 -6.70 4.96
C PHE A 34 18.40 -7.96 5.63
N GLY A 35 18.34 -9.13 4.98
CA GLY A 35 19.01 -10.34 5.46
C GLY A 35 20.52 -10.17 5.53
N GLN A 36 21.14 -9.67 4.46
CA GLN A 36 22.57 -9.36 4.40
C GLN A 36 22.95 -8.26 5.39
N THR A 37 22.19 -7.16 5.43
CA THR A 37 22.48 -5.99 6.28
C THR A 37 22.53 -6.35 7.76
N TRP A 38 21.63 -7.22 8.22
CA TRP A 38 21.47 -7.56 9.64
C TRP A 38 21.96 -8.97 10.00
N GLY A 39 22.55 -9.71 9.05
CA GLY A 39 23.03 -11.07 9.28
C GLY A 39 21.91 -12.09 9.55
N LEU A 40 20.71 -11.86 9.03
CA LEU A 40 19.57 -12.77 9.21
C LEU A 40 19.67 -13.92 8.20
N LYS A 41 19.69 -15.16 8.70
CA LYS A 41 19.84 -16.36 7.88
C LYS A 41 18.74 -17.38 8.18
N PHE A 42 18.35 -18.14 7.15
CA PHE A 42 17.57 -19.36 7.31
C PHE A 42 18.44 -20.48 7.90
N ALA A 43 17.80 -21.60 8.25
CA ALA A 43 18.48 -22.74 8.86
C ALA A 43 19.54 -23.41 7.94
N ASP A 44 19.40 -23.24 6.63
CA ASP A 44 20.35 -23.71 5.61
C ASP A 44 21.57 -22.78 5.43
N GLY A 45 21.56 -21.60 6.06
CA GLY A 45 22.63 -20.62 6.00
C GLY A 45 22.48 -19.56 4.89
N GLU A 46 21.44 -19.62 4.05
CA GLU A 46 21.11 -18.58 3.09
C GLU A 46 20.56 -17.33 3.79
N PHE A 47 20.74 -16.14 3.19
CA PHE A 47 20.22 -14.89 3.78
C PHE A 47 18.70 -14.80 3.65
N CYS A 48 18.03 -14.34 4.70
CA CYS A 48 16.58 -14.21 4.71
C CYS A 48 16.08 -13.16 3.71
N HIS A 49 15.03 -13.50 2.97
CA HIS A 49 14.30 -12.56 2.14
C HIS A 49 13.20 -11.85 2.94
N SER A 50 12.92 -10.60 2.60
CA SER A 50 11.88 -9.80 3.27
C SER A 50 11.06 -8.96 2.29
N ALA A 51 9.82 -8.68 2.69
CA ALA A 51 8.91 -7.78 1.99
C ALA A 51 8.05 -7.00 2.99
N CYS A 52 7.53 -5.86 2.60
CA CYS A 52 6.57 -5.10 3.40
C CYS A 52 5.36 -4.65 2.57
N VAL A 53 4.26 -4.39 3.27
CA VAL A 53 3.11 -3.67 2.74
C VAL A 53 2.89 -2.43 3.59
N GLY A 54 2.67 -1.29 2.95
CA GLY A 54 2.40 -0.02 3.59
C GLY A 54 1.04 0.54 3.15
N PHE A 55 0.23 0.93 4.11
CA PHE A 55 -1.06 1.61 3.90
C PHE A 55 -0.92 3.06 4.35
N GLY A 56 -1.02 4.01 3.40
CA GLY A 56 -1.06 5.43 3.74
C GLY A 56 -2.47 5.81 4.18
N LEU A 57 -2.78 5.69 5.47
CA LEU A 57 -4.13 5.88 6.01
C LEU A 57 -4.73 7.23 5.61
N GLU A 58 -3.95 8.31 5.69
CA GLU A 58 -4.41 9.65 5.30
C GLU A 58 -4.71 9.72 3.80
N ARG A 59 -3.92 9.05 2.96
CA ARG A 59 -4.15 8.99 1.51
C ARG A 59 -5.38 8.17 1.17
N VAL A 60 -5.64 7.10 1.91
CA VAL A 60 -6.86 6.29 1.78
C VAL A 60 -8.08 7.11 2.20
N ALA A 61 -8.02 7.81 3.34
CA ALA A 61 -9.10 8.67 3.79
C ALA A 61 -9.42 9.78 2.77
N LEU A 62 -8.39 10.48 2.26
CA LEU A 62 -8.56 11.50 1.22
C LEU A 62 -9.12 10.94 -0.08
N ALA A 63 -8.71 9.73 -0.47
CA ALA A 63 -9.28 9.04 -1.63
C ALA A 63 -10.78 8.75 -1.43
N LEU A 64 -11.19 8.24 -0.26
CA LEU A 64 -12.59 8.00 0.04
C LEU A 64 -13.41 9.29 -0.04
N PHE A 65 -12.96 10.38 0.59
CA PHE A 65 -13.63 11.68 0.49
C PHE A 65 -13.67 12.22 -0.94
N ARG A 66 -12.59 12.05 -1.71
CA ARG A 66 -12.54 12.50 -3.11
C ARG A 66 -13.61 11.84 -3.98
N HIS A 67 -13.88 10.56 -3.74
CA HIS A 67 -14.76 9.73 -4.56
C HIS A 67 -16.20 9.62 -4.02
N HIS A 68 -16.40 9.82 -2.72
CA HIS A 68 -17.72 9.68 -2.08
C HIS A 68 -18.26 10.98 -1.44
N GLY A 69 -17.45 12.04 -1.40
CA GLY A 69 -17.81 13.32 -0.79
C GLY A 69 -17.61 13.36 0.73
N PRO A 70 -17.78 14.53 1.37
CA PRO A 70 -17.53 14.70 2.81
C PRO A 70 -18.65 14.17 3.71
N ASP A 71 -19.87 14.00 3.18
CA ASP A 71 -21.01 13.45 3.91
C ASP A 71 -20.98 11.91 3.88
N THR A 72 -20.50 11.31 4.96
CA THR A 72 -20.30 9.86 5.07
C THR A 72 -21.61 9.07 5.08
N GLU A 73 -22.72 9.68 5.49
CA GLU A 73 -24.03 9.00 5.49
C GLU A 73 -24.56 8.80 4.06
N ALA A 74 -24.16 9.66 3.14
CA ALA A 74 -24.51 9.58 1.72
C ALA A 74 -23.63 8.59 0.92
N TRP A 75 -22.61 7.98 1.54
CA TRP A 75 -21.72 7.06 0.85
C TRP A 75 -22.44 5.77 0.39
N PRO A 76 -21.98 5.12 -0.69
CA PRO A 76 -22.58 3.88 -1.17
C PRO A 76 -22.66 2.82 -0.07
N ALA A 77 -23.83 2.17 0.07
CA ALA A 77 -24.07 1.18 1.13
C ALA A 77 -22.96 0.13 1.25
N ALA A 78 -22.45 -0.41 0.14
CA ALA A 78 -21.36 -1.38 0.17
C ALA A 78 -20.03 -0.84 0.75
N VAL A 79 -19.71 0.44 0.52
CA VAL A 79 -18.55 1.08 1.18
C VAL A 79 -18.83 1.20 2.67
N ARG A 80 -20.09 1.48 3.00
CA ARG A 80 -20.52 1.62 4.37
C ARG A 80 -20.45 0.35 5.18
N ASP A 81 -20.98 -0.71 4.63
CA ASP A 81 -20.98 -2.02 5.25
C ASP A 81 -19.55 -2.46 5.58
N VAL A 82 -18.56 -2.21 4.71
CA VAL A 82 -17.16 -2.56 4.97
C VAL A 82 -16.52 -1.77 6.13
N LEU A 83 -16.89 -0.49 6.32
CA LEU A 83 -16.20 0.40 7.26
C LEU A 83 -16.88 0.50 8.64
N TRP A 84 -18.19 0.35 8.69
CA TRP A 84 -18.99 0.53 9.92
C TRP A 84 -19.57 -0.77 10.48
N SER A 85 -19.46 -1.91 9.78
CA SER A 85 -19.89 -3.18 10.36
C SER A 85 -18.96 -3.56 11.52
N VAL A 86 -19.47 -3.38 12.74
CA VAL A 86 -18.90 -3.90 13.99
C VAL A 86 -19.96 -4.71 14.70
#